data_AF-A0A2V7NBC0-F1
#
_entry.id   AF-A0A2V7NBC0-F1
#
_cell.length_a   1.000
_cell.length_b   1.000
_cell.length_c   1.000
_cell.angle_alpha   90.00
_cell.angle_beta   90.00
_cell.angle_gamma   90.00
#
_symmetry.space_group_name_H-M   'P 1'
#
loop_
_entity.id
_entity.type
_entity.pdbx_description
1 polymer ?
#
loop_
_entity_poly.entity_id
_entity_poly.type
_entity_poly.pdbx_seq_one_letter_code
_entity_poly.pdbx_strand_id
1 'polypeptide(L)'
;MAVASATVPVAAPAGRGLTWGLWAFIWLLPFHIVAIAALFGIVGLPLLVVRGIAAWKEATVVLLVALTLLGALRGRTARSPVQGTDLAVTALCALACVYLLGATVWFSSDLPAIVQLYGWRDAVFFTLLYFVGRATPQVAQNPSYLRALFAVGVITSAIAILERLFVTPQMLVVLGAARYMQEFLGLAVGTRSNPYGLPDNYWTSIGDHVVRRVGSTYLSSLYFAVPFLLILPAATLWLFSSARRRPTLGWVGYALLWTGLLLTVTRTTIITCAIQVLALAGARRRWGTAVSAGLAGLTSQTGPWGRRAWWSTRWGSASGPAV
;
A
#
# COMPACT_ATOMS: atom_id res chain seq x y z
N MET A 1 22.37 -32.15 -26.49
CA MET A 1 20.99 -31.64 -26.32
C MET A 1 21.05 -30.12 -26.25
N ALA A 2 20.63 -29.44 -27.31
CA ALA A 2 20.59 -27.98 -27.35
C ALA A 2 19.37 -27.51 -26.53
N VAL A 3 19.61 -26.72 -25.48
CA VAL A 3 18.55 -26.05 -24.74
C VAL A 3 17.98 -24.97 -25.66
N ALA A 4 16.78 -25.22 -26.19
CA ALA A 4 16.04 -24.23 -26.95
C ALA A 4 15.92 -22.96 -26.11
N SER A 5 16.60 -21.91 -26.55
CA SER A 5 16.51 -20.58 -25.96
C SER A 5 15.10 -20.09 -26.23
N ALA A 6 14.20 -20.23 -25.24
CA ALA A 6 12.87 -19.66 -25.32
C ALA A 6 13.04 -18.14 -25.48
N THR A 7 12.89 -17.66 -26.71
CA THR A 7 12.85 -16.24 -27.02
C THR A 7 11.68 -15.66 -26.24
N VAL A 8 12.00 -14.95 -25.15
CA VAL A 8 11.00 -14.20 -24.40
C VAL A 8 10.34 -13.26 -25.40
N PRO A 9 9.03 -13.38 -25.66
CA PRO A 9 8.38 -12.53 -26.63
C PRO A 9 8.61 -11.08 -26.23
N VAL A 10 9.21 -10.31 -27.14
CA VAL A 10 9.42 -8.87 -26.98
C VAL A 10 8.05 -8.25 -26.82
N ALA A 11 7.73 -7.92 -25.58
CA ALA A 11 6.42 -7.49 -25.20
C ALA A 11 6.15 -6.12 -25.84
N ALA A 12 5.03 -5.99 -26.57
CA ALA A 12 4.67 -4.76 -27.28
C ALA A 12 4.73 -3.54 -26.34
N PRO A 13 5.19 -2.37 -26.83
CA PRO A 13 5.33 -1.18 -25.99
C PRO A 13 3.99 -0.84 -25.32
N ALA A 14 4.03 -0.58 -24.02
CA ALA A 14 2.84 -0.18 -23.28
C ALA A 14 2.24 1.10 -23.92
N GLY A 15 0.91 1.15 -24.02
CA GLY A 15 0.22 2.33 -24.52
C GLY A 15 0.58 3.58 -23.71
N ARG A 16 0.75 4.72 -24.38
CA ARG A 16 1.14 6.00 -23.75
C ARG A 16 0.24 6.34 -22.55
N GLY A 17 -1.07 6.13 -22.65
CA GLY A 17 -2.02 6.42 -21.56
C GLY A 17 -1.78 5.59 -20.29
N LEU A 18 -1.40 4.32 -20.43
CA LEU A 18 -1.13 3.45 -19.29
C LEU A 18 0.17 3.85 -18.56
N THR A 19 1.17 4.26 -19.33
CA THR A 19 2.42 4.81 -18.81
C THR A 19 2.15 6.07 -18.00
N TRP A 20 1.45 7.05 -18.58
CA TRP A 20 1.10 8.30 -17.91
C TRP A 20 0.28 8.10 -16.63
N GLY A 21 -0.73 7.25 -16.67
CA GLY A 21 -1.56 6.95 -15.50
C GLY A 21 -0.75 6.39 -14.33
N LEU A 22 0.18 5.48 -14.59
CA LEU A 22 1.05 4.91 -13.55
C LEU A 22 2.07 5.93 -13.02
N TRP A 23 2.62 6.80 -13.87
CA TRP A 23 3.48 7.90 -13.40
C TRP A 23 2.73 8.87 -12.51
N ALA A 24 1.53 9.28 -12.91
CA ALA A 24 0.66 10.13 -12.09
C ALA A 24 0.39 9.44 -10.75
N PHE A 25 0.10 8.15 -10.74
CA PHE A 25 -0.15 7.40 -9.51
C PHE A 25 1.06 7.36 -8.59
N ILE A 26 2.26 7.06 -9.11
CA ILE A 26 3.49 6.97 -8.31
C ILE A 26 3.83 8.33 -7.68
N TRP A 27 3.71 9.43 -8.42
CA TRP A 27 4.14 10.75 -7.94
C TRP A 27 3.09 11.50 -7.16
N LEU A 28 1.80 11.43 -7.53
CA LEU A 28 0.76 12.24 -6.92
C LEU A 28 0.12 11.57 -5.70
N LEU A 29 0.05 10.23 -5.68
CA LEU A 29 -0.58 9.51 -4.56
C LEU A 29 0.05 9.82 -3.19
N PRO A 30 1.38 9.98 -3.04
CA PRO A 30 1.99 10.39 -1.78
C PRO A 30 1.52 11.75 -1.26
N PHE A 31 1.25 12.70 -2.16
CA PHE A 31 0.87 14.06 -1.79
C PHE A 31 -0.64 14.24 -1.72
N HIS A 32 -1.41 13.27 -2.21
CA HIS A 32 -2.86 13.31 -2.28
C HIS A 32 -3.50 13.65 -0.94
N ILE A 33 -3.12 12.96 0.13
CA ILE A 33 -3.76 13.13 1.44
C ILE A 33 -3.54 14.56 1.97
N VAL A 34 -2.30 15.07 1.87
CA VAL A 34 -1.97 16.44 2.29
C VAL A 34 -2.72 17.47 1.45
N ALA A 35 -2.78 17.26 0.13
CA ALA A 35 -3.50 18.15 -0.78
C ALA A 35 -5.01 18.18 -0.46
N ILE A 36 -5.63 17.02 -0.25
CA ILE A 36 -7.05 16.93 0.08
C ILE A 36 -7.33 17.54 1.46
N ALA A 37 -6.47 17.31 2.44
CA ALA A 37 -6.59 17.93 3.76
C ALA A 37 -6.47 19.46 3.69
N ALA A 38 -5.54 20.00 2.90
CA ALA A 38 -5.42 21.45 2.70
C ALA A 38 -6.64 22.04 1.97
N LEU A 39 -7.15 21.37 0.92
CA LEU A 39 -8.35 21.81 0.20
C LEU A 39 -9.61 21.82 1.09
N PHE A 40 -9.75 20.81 1.95
CA PHE A 40 -10.90 20.72 2.86
C PHE A 40 -10.76 21.62 4.09
N GLY A 41 -9.54 21.72 4.62
CA GLY A 41 -9.21 22.42 5.85
C GLY A 41 -8.96 23.90 5.67
N ILE A 42 -7.89 24.24 4.94
CA ILE A 42 -7.43 25.62 4.74
C ILE A 42 -8.35 26.33 3.74
N VAL A 43 -8.59 25.72 2.58
CA VAL A 43 -9.41 26.34 1.53
C VAL A 43 -10.90 26.27 1.86
N GLY A 44 -11.30 25.30 2.68
CA GLY A 44 -12.70 25.17 3.12
C GLY A 44 -13.67 24.75 2.03
N LEU A 45 -13.19 24.03 1.00
CA LEU A 45 -14.05 23.59 -0.10
C LEU A 45 -15.16 22.63 0.40
N PRO A 46 -16.36 22.67 -0.20
CA PRO A 46 -17.44 21.77 0.18
C PRO A 46 -17.06 20.29 0.04
N LEU A 47 -17.56 19.46 0.97
CA LEU A 47 -17.24 18.02 1.04
C LEU A 47 -17.41 17.30 -0.30
N LEU A 48 -18.50 17.58 -1.02
CA LEU A 48 -18.78 16.96 -2.33
C LEU A 48 -17.74 17.33 -3.40
N VAL A 49 -17.30 18.59 -3.42
CA VAL A 49 -16.27 19.07 -4.36
C VAL A 49 -14.95 18.39 -4.07
N VAL A 50 -14.55 18.37 -2.79
CA VAL A 50 -13.30 17.73 -2.37
C VAL A 50 -13.34 16.23 -2.64
N ARG A 51 -14.46 15.55 -2.44
CA ARG A 51 -14.63 14.12 -2.78
C ARG A 51 -14.51 13.88 -4.28
N GLY A 52 -15.09 14.75 -5.12
CA GLY A 52 -14.95 14.68 -6.57
C GLY A 52 -13.50 14.85 -7.03
N ILE A 53 -12.77 15.82 -6.47
CA ILE A 53 -11.34 15.99 -6.71
C ILE A 53 -10.57 14.75 -6.22
N ALA A 54 -10.90 14.26 -5.03
CA ALA A 54 -10.22 13.13 -4.43
C ALA A 54 -10.41 11.82 -5.21
N ALA A 55 -11.51 11.71 -5.98
CA ALA A 55 -11.85 10.56 -6.80
C ALA A 55 -10.90 10.34 -8.00
N TRP A 56 -9.94 11.24 -8.25
CA TRP A 56 -9.00 11.12 -9.36
C TRP A 56 -8.22 9.79 -9.34
N LYS A 57 -7.89 9.26 -8.15
CA LYS A 57 -7.17 8.00 -7.98
C LYS A 57 -8.05 6.83 -8.42
N GLU A 58 -9.32 6.82 -8.03
CA GLU A 58 -10.31 5.84 -8.47
C GLU A 58 -10.55 5.93 -9.97
N ALA A 59 -10.75 7.14 -10.51
CA ALA A 59 -10.91 7.36 -11.95
C ALA A 59 -9.69 6.87 -12.74
N THR A 60 -8.47 7.08 -12.23
CA THR A 60 -7.24 6.59 -12.84
C THR A 60 -7.20 5.06 -12.84
N VAL A 61 -7.55 4.40 -11.73
CA VAL A 61 -7.59 2.93 -11.67
C VAL A 61 -8.64 2.36 -12.63
N VAL A 62 -9.84 2.94 -12.66
CA VAL A 62 -10.91 2.53 -13.59
C VAL A 62 -10.45 2.69 -15.03
N LEU A 63 -9.82 3.81 -15.37
CA LEU A 63 -9.25 4.04 -16.70
C LEU A 63 -8.18 3.01 -17.04
N LEU A 64 -7.25 2.72 -16.11
CA LEU A 64 -6.20 1.72 -16.31
C LEU A 64 -6.79 0.33 -16.55
N VAL A 65 -7.79 -0.08 -15.76
CA VAL A 65 -8.51 -1.36 -15.94
C VAL A 65 -9.24 -1.39 -17.29
N ALA A 66 -9.93 -0.33 -17.66
CA ALA A 66 -10.62 -0.25 -18.95
C ALA A 66 -9.63 -0.37 -20.12
N LEU A 67 -8.49 0.32 -20.05
CA LEU A 67 -7.45 0.26 -21.06
C LEU A 67 -6.80 -1.13 -21.15
N THR A 68 -6.59 -1.83 -20.03
CA THR A 68 -6.05 -3.19 -20.04
C THR A 68 -7.05 -4.19 -20.61
N LEU A 69 -8.34 -4.08 -20.25
CA LEU A 69 -9.42 -4.91 -20.83
C LEU A 69 -9.56 -4.68 -22.33
N LEU A 70 -9.59 -3.43 -22.79
CA LEU A 70 -9.63 -3.09 -24.22
C LEU A 70 -8.39 -3.60 -24.96
N GLY A 71 -7.21 -3.53 -24.32
CA GLY A 71 -5.98 -4.12 -24.84
C GLY A 71 -6.07 -5.62 -25.00
N ALA A 72 -6.66 -6.32 -24.01
CA ALA A 72 -6.86 -7.76 -24.04
C ALA A 72 -7.85 -8.20 -25.12
N LEU A 73 -8.98 -7.51 -25.24
CA LEU A 73 -9.97 -7.75 -26.30
C LEU A 73 -9.38 -7.54 -27.70
N ARG A 74 -8.44 -6.61 -27.85
CA ARG A 74 -7.71 -6.36 -29.10
C ARG A 74 -6.50 -7.27 -29.31
N GLY A 75 -6.23 -8.22 -28.42
CA GLY A 75 -5.09 -9.13 -28.50
C GLY A 75 -3.72 -8.47 -28.31
N ARG A 76 -3.66 -7.27 -27.72
CA ARG A 76 -2.44 -6.45 -27.57
C ARG A 76 -1.74 -6.63 -26.22
N THR A 77 -2.33 -7.37 -25.29
CA THR A 77 -1.72 -7.68 -23.99
C THR A 77 -0.96 -8.99 -24.03
N ALA A 78 0.16 -9.06 -23.30
CA ALA A 78 0.90 -10.31 -23.15
C ALA A 78 0.01 -11.36 -22.48
N ARG A 79 -0.12 -12.54 -23.09
CA ARG A 79 -0.86 -13.66 -22.50
C ARG A 79 -0.07 -14.19 -21.30
N SER A 80 -0.65 -14.06 -20.12
CA SER A 80 -0.15 -14.72 -18.90
C SER A 80 -0.85 -16.06 -18.72
N PRO A 81 -0.15 -17.13 -18.31
CA PRO A 81 -0.84 -18.22 -17.65
C PRO A 81 -1.49 -17.72 -16.35
N VAL A 82 -2.64 -18.27 -16.00
CA VAL A 82 -3.31 -17.98 -14.72
C VAL A 82 -2.47 -18.56 -13.59
N GLN A 83 -2.17 -17.76 -12.58
CA GLN A 83 -1.42 -18.15 -11.40
C GLN A 83 -2.34 -18.35 -10.20
N GLY A 84 -1.91 -19.13 -9.21
CA GLY A 84 -2.67 -19.28 -7.95
C GLY A 84 -2.91 -17.94 -7.24
N THR A 85 -2.00 -16.99 -7.37
CA THR A 85 -2.17 -15.61 -6.87
C THR A 85 -3.32 -14.89 -7.57
N ASP A 86 -3.51 -15.10 -8.87
CA ASP A 86 -4.64 -14.51 -9.60
C ASP A 86 -5.97 -15.02 -9.05
N LEU A 87 -6.05 -16.32 -8.75
CA LEU A 87 -7.24 -16.93 -8.12
C LEU A 87 -7.47 -16.38 -6.72
N ALA A 88 -6.43 -16.24 -5.90
CA ALA A 88 -6.55 -15.69 -4.55
C ALA A 88 -7.02 -14.23 -4.57
N VAL A 89 -6.42 -13.38 -5.42
CA VAL A 89 -6.83 -11.97 -5.56
C VAL A 89 -8.25 -11.87 -6.13
N THR A 90 -8.61 -12.73 -7.09
CA THR A 90 -9.98 -12.79 -7.63
C THR A 90 -10.98 -13.21 -6.54
N ALA A 91 -10.64 -14.21 -5.71
CA ALA A 91 -11.47 -14.66 -4.61
C ALA A 91 -11.70 -13.55 -3.57
N LEU A 92 -10.68 -12.74 -3.29
CA LEU A 92 -10.82 -11.57 -2.42
C LEU A 92 -11.76 -10.51 -3.03
N CYS A 93 -11.65 -10.23 -4.33
CA CYS A 93 -12.60 -9.36 -5.02
C CYS A 93 -14.03 -9.91 -4.95
N ALA A 94 -14.20 -11.21 -5.23
CA ALA A 94 -15.50 -11.86 -5.18
C ALA A 94 -16.10 -11.80 -3.76
N LEU A 95 -15.29 -12.05 -2.74
CA LEU A 95 -15.69 -11.92 -1.35
C LEU A 95 -16.12 -10.48 -1.02
N ALA A 96 -15.38 -9.47 -1.48
CA ALA A 96 -15.78 -8.08 -1.30
C ALA A 96 -17.15 -7.79 -1.95
N CYS A 97 -17.40 -8.28 -3.17
CA CYS A 97 -18.70 -8.14 -3.83
C CYS A 97 -19.83 -8.87 -3.09
N VAL A 98 -19.56 -10.07 -2.58
CA VAL A 98 -20.49 -10.85 -1.73
C VAL A 98 -20.86 -10.04 -0.49
N TYR A 99 -19.88 -9.43 0.20
CA TYR A 99 -20.16 -8.55 1.34
C TYR A 99 -20.96 -7.31 0.94
N LEU A 100 -20.63 -6.65 -0.18
CA LEU A 100 -21.38 -5.46 -0.62
C LEU A 100 -22.85 -5.78 -0.94
N LEU A 101 -23.12 -6.92 -1.58
CA LEU A 101 -24.48 -7.29 -2.00
C LEU A 101 -25.28 -7.97 -0.87
N GLY A 102 -24.59 -8.63 0.06
CA GLY A 102 -25.19 -9.50 1.06
C GLY A 102 -25.04 -9.05 2.51
N ALA A 103 -24.37 -7.92 2.80
CA ALA A 103 -24.17 -7.43 4.17
C ALA A 103 -25.48 -7.36 4.98
N THR A 104 -26.52 -6.78 4.38
CA THR A 104 -27.82 -6.61 5.04
C THR A 104 -28.58 -7.94 5.15
N VAL A 105 -28.54 -8.78 4.12
CA VAL A 105 -29.33 -10.02 4.06
C VAL A 105 -28.71 -11.15 4.91
N TRP A 106 -27.39 -11.32 4.87
CA TRP A 106 -26.70 -12.45 5.50
C TRP A 106 -26.13 -12.13 6.88
N PHE A 107 -25.78 -10.88 7.13
CA PHE A 107 -25.14 -10.47 8.39
C PHE A 107 -25.99 -9.51 9.21
N SER A 108 -27.24 -9.25 8.78
CA SER A 108 -28.15 -8.29 9.42
C SER A 108 -27.47 -6.95 9.69
N SER A 109 -26.65 -6.50 8.73
CA SER A 109 -25.90 -5.27 8.89
C SER A 109 -26.82 -4.05 8.75
N ASP A 110 -26.96 -3.29 9.83
CA ASP A 110 -27.64 -1.99 9.85
C ASP A 110 -26.77 -0.84 9.30
N LEU A 111 -25.67 -1.16 8.61
CA LEU A 111 -24.78 -0.15 8.06
C LEU A 111 -25.40 0.54 6.85
N PRO A 112 -25.37 1.88 6.77
CA PRO A 112 -25.81 2.61 5.58
C PRO A 112 -25.09 2.14 4.31
N ALA A 113 -25.80 2.04 3.19
CA ALA A 113 -25.24 1.55 1.92
C ALA A 113 -23.97 2.30 1.48
N ILE A 114 -23.88 3.60 1.77
CA ILE A 114 -22.70 4.42 1.47
C ILE A 114 -21.45 3.96 2.24
N VAL A 115 -21.61 3.51 3.49
CA VAL A 115 -20.51 2.98 4.32
C VAL A 115 -20.04 1.64 3.78
N GLN A 116 -20.98 0.77 3.38
CA GLN A 116 -20.67 -0.51 2.75
C GLN A 116 -19.91 -0.32 1.44
N LEU A 117 -20.32 0.66 0.62
CA LEU A 117 -19.63 1.01 -0.63
C LEU A 117 -18.20 1.51 -0.38
N TYR A 118 -17.97 2.30 0.68
CA TYR A 118 -16.62 2.71 1.06
C TYR A 118 -15.74 1.52 1.48
N GLY A 119 -16.28 0.58 2.27
CA GLY A 119 -15.57 -0.64 2.63
C GLY A 119 -15.23 -1.51 1.41
N TRP A 120 -16.18 -1.69 0.49
CA TRP A 120 -15.95 -2.40 -0.77
C TRP A 120 -14.90 -1.72 -1.64
N ARG A 121 -14.99 -0.39 -1.79
CA ARG A 121 -14.03 0.42 -2.56
C ARG A 121 -12.62 0.19 -2.03
N ASP A 122 -12.43 0.28 -0.71
CA ASP A 122 -11.11 0.16 -0.10
C ASP A 122 -10.53 -1.27 -0.25
N ALA A 123 -11.39 -2.29 -0.29
CA ALA A 123 -10.98 -3.68 -0.54
C ALA A 123 -10.63 -3.96 -2.01
N VAL A 124 -11.41 -3.45 -2.96
CA VAL A 124 -11.28 -3.77 -4.40
C VAL A 124 -10.24 -2.88 -5.11
N PHE A 125 -9.97 -1.68 -4.59
CA PHE A 125 -9.07 -0.74 -5.24
C PHE A 125 -7.66 -1.30 -5.50
N PHE A 126 -7.04 -1.90 -4.49
CA PHE A 126 -5.69 -2.46 -4.61
C PHE A 126 -5.65 -3.78 -5.40
N THR A 127 -6.73 -4.57 -5.37
CA THR A 127 -6.81 -5.81 -6.14
C THR A 127 -6.97 -5.54 -7.63
N LEU A 128 -7.66 -4.46 -8.03
CA LEU A 128 -7.70 -4.02 -9.43
C LEU A 128 -6.33 -3.59 -9.94
N LEU A 129 -5.57 -2.86 -9.12
CA LEU A 129 -4.19 -2.46 -9.45
C LEU A 129 -3.26 -3.67 -9.67
N TYR A 130 -3.47 -4.77 -8.94
CA TYR A 130 -2.75 -6.03 -9.17
C TYR A 130 -2.97 -6.53 -10.60
N PHE A 131 -4.22 -6.59 -11.08
CA PHE A 131 -4.52 -7.05 -12.44
C PHE A 131 -4.01 -6.08 -13.51
N VAL A 132 -4.04 -4.77 -13.25
CA VAL A 132 -3.41 -3.77 -14.13
C VAL A 132 -1.92 -4.07 -14.28
N GLY A 133 -1.21 -4.20 -13.16
CA GLY A 133 0.22 -4.51 -13.16
C GLY A 133 0.52 -5.83 -13.86
N ARG A 134 -0.31 -6.86 -13.62
CA ARG A 134 -0.15 -8.15 -14.28
C ARG A 134 -0.44 -8.07 -15.78
N ALA A 135 -1.41 -7.31 -16.24
CA ALA A 135 -1.68 -7.13 -17.67
C ALA A 135 -0.58 -6.33 -18.40
N THR A 136 0.31 -5.66 -17.67
CA THR A 136 1.33 -4.74 -18.22
C THR A 136 2.75 -5.07 -17.76
N PRO A 137 3.28 -6.27 -18.07
CA PRO A 137 4.61 -6.68 -17.64
C PRO A 137 5.72 -5.76 -18.16
N GLN A 138 5.52 -5.08 -19.28
CA GLN A 138 6.48 -4.13 -19.88
C GLN A 138 6.75 -2.94 -18.96
N VAL A 139 5.72 -2.48 -18.25
CA VAL A 139 5.85 -1.41 -17.26
C VAL A 139 6.65 -1.92 -16.07
N ALA A 140 6.35 -3.11 -15.57
CA ALA A 140 7.07 -3.72 -14.46
C ALA A 140 8.56 -3.99 -14.78
N GLN A 141 8.88 -4.30 -16.04
CA GLN A 141 10.24 -4.52 -16.51
C GLN A 141 11.02 -3.22 -16.75
N ASN A 142 10.35 -2.08 -16.84
CA ASN A 142 11.01 -0.81 -17.11
C ASN A 142 11.66 -0.25 -15.82
N PRO A 143 13.00 -0.14 -15.77
CA PRO A 143 13.73 0.26 -14.57
C PRO A 143 13.45 1.69 -14.13
N SER A 144 12.81 2.52 -14.96
CA SER A 144 12.41 3.88 -14.61
C SER A 144 11.30 3.91 -13.56
N TYR A 145 10.38 2.94 -13.55
CA TYR A 145 9.34 2.87 -12.51
C TYR A 145 9.88 2.43 -11.15
N LEU A 146 10.79 1.46 -11.12
CA LEU A 146 11.49 1.09 -9.88
C LEU A 146 12.29 2.27 -9.33
N ARG A 147 12.96 3.03 -10.21
CA ARG A 147 13.64 4.28 -9.84
C ARG A 147 12.68 5.34 -9.32
N ALA A 148 11.53 5.51 -9.95
CA ALA A 148 10.50 6.46 -9.50
C ALA A 148 9.93 6.06 -8.12
N LEU A 149 9.59 4.79 -7.92
CA LEU A 149 9.14 4.27 -6.61
C LEU A 149 10.21 4.44 -5.53
N PHE A 150 11.48 4.17 -5.86
CA PHE A 150 12.59 4.42 -4.95
C PHE A 150 12.71 5.91 -4.61
N ALA A 151 12.72 6.79 -5.62
CA ALA A 151 12.84 8.23 -5.44
C ALA A 151 11.69 8.80 -4.61
N VAL A 152 10.46 8.41 -4.93
CA VAL A 152 9.25 8.78 -4.17
C VAL A 152 9.38 8.31 -2.73
N GLY A 153 9.78 7.06 -2.50
CA GLY A 153 10.03 6.56 -1.14
C GLY A 153 11.06 7.38 -0.39
N VAL A 154 12.19 7.70 -1.01
CA VAL A 154 13.24 8.52 -0.38
C VAL A 154 12.72 9.92 -0.05
N ILE A 155 12.00 10.55 -0.99
CA ILE A 155 11.42 11.89 -0.78
C ILE A 155 10.40 11.85 0.35
N THR A 156 9.48 10.88 0.37
CA THR A 156 8.45 10.79 1.42
C THR A 156 9.06 10.42 2.77
N SER A 157 10.11 9.61 2.82
CA SER A 157 10.90 9.36 4.03
C SER A 157 11.64 10.60 4.53
N ALA A 158 12.21 11.40 3.64
CA ALA A 158 12.84 12.67 4.00
C ALA A 158 11.81 13.63 4.61
N ILE A 159 10.65 13.79 3.96
CA ILE A 159 9.54 14.61 4.44
C ILE A 159 9.06 14.10 5.80
N ALA A 160 8.90 12.79 5.96
CA ALA A 160 8.55 12.14 7.22
C ALA A 160 9.52 12.48 8.35
N ILE A 161 10.83 12.45 8.10
CA ILE A 161 11.85 12.82 9.08
C ILE A 161 11.74 14.30 9.43
N LEU A 162 11.66 15.19 8.42
CA LEU A 162 11.54 16.62 8.64
C LEU A 162 10.28 16.99 9.40
N GLU A 163 9.15 16.38 9.06
CA GLU A 163 7.89 16.53 9.77
C GLU A 163 8.04 16.17 11.25
N ARG A 164 8.70 15.03 11.55
CA ARG A 164 8.95 14.62 12.94
C ARG A 164 9.71 15.68 13.73
N LEU A 165 10.63 16.38 13.09
CA LEU A 165 11.51 17.36 13.73
C LEU A 165 10.86 18.73 13.85
N PHE A 166 10.11 19.17 12.83
CA PHE A 166 9.67 20.57 12.70
C PHE A 166 8.17 20.79 12.80
N VAL A 167 7.33 19.81 12.47
CA VAL A 167 5.88 19.99 12.43
C VAL A 167 5.29 19.65 13.78
N THR A 168 4.56 20.57 14.42
CA THR A 168 3.84 20.32 15.69
C THR A 168 2.43 19.77 15.42
N PRO A 169 1.78 19.07 16.37
CA PRO A 169 0.39 18.62 16.20
C PRO A 169 -0.57 19.77 15.87
N GLN A 170 -0.37 20.94 16.47
CA GLN A 170 -1.18 22.14 16.23
C GLN A 170 -1.10 22.60 14.77
N MET A 171 0.08 22.53 14.14
CA MET A 171 0.23 22.86 12.71
C MET A 171 -0.61 21.93 11.83
N LEU A 172 -0.72 20.64 12.17
CA LEU A 172 -1.56 19.69 11.43
C LEU A 172 -3.05 19.96 11.63
N VAL A 173 -3.46 20.38 12.82
CA VAL A 173 -4.84 20.82 13.06
C VAL A 173 -5.17 22.03 12.19
N VAL A 174 -4.28 23.03 12.14
CA VAL A 174 -4.45 24.24 11.30
C VAL A 174 -4.46 23.89 9.80
N LEU A 175 -3.63 22.93 9.37
CA LEU A 175 -3.67 22.40 7.99
C LEU A 175 -5.02 21.73 7.65
N GLY A 176 -5.81 21.36 8.65
CA GLY A 176 -7.10 20.71 8.51
C GLY A 176 -7.06 19.19 8.60
N ALA A 177 -5.95 18.61 9.08
CA ALA A 177 -5.81 17.17 9.21
C ALA A 177 -6.90 16.56 10.12
N ALA A 178 -7.24 17.23 11.24
CA ALA A 178 -8.27 16.77 12.16
C ALA A 178 -9.66 16.70 11.48
N ARG A 179 -10.06 17.78 10.81
CA ARG A 179 -11.33 17.84 10.06
C ARG A 179 -11.35 16.83 8.91
N TYR A 180 -10.24 16.69 8.18
CA TYR A 180 -10.11 15.67 7.15
C TYR A 180 -10.32 14.25 7.70
N MET A 181 -9.69 13.90 8.83
CA MET A 181 -9.85 12.56 9.40
C MET A 181 -11.27 12.32 9.92
N GLN A 182 -11.84 13.28 10.64
CA GLN A 182 -13.14 13.11 11.30
C GLN A 182 -14.31 13.21 10.33
N GLU A 183 -14.33 14.26 9.49
CA GLU A 183 -15.47 14.60 8.64
C GLU A 183 -15.33 14.02 7.23
N PHE A 184 -14.14 14.10 6.63
CA PHE A 184 -13.94 13.65 5.24
C PHE A 184 -13.79 12.13 5.16
N LEU A 185 -12.91 11.53 5.98
CA LEU A 185 -12.73 10.08 6.05
C LEU A 185 -13.70 9.36 6.99
N GLY A 186 -14.43 10.08 7.85
CA GLY A 186 -15.37 9.47 8.79
C GLY A 186 -14.72 8.71 9.94
N LEU A 187 -13.44 8.98 10.25
CA LEU A 187 -12.66 8.28 11.27
C LEU A 187 -12.79 8.89 12.67
N ALA A 188 -13.90 9.57 12.96
CA ALA A 188 -14.11 10.26 14.23
C ALA A 188 -13.99 9.34 15.46
N VAL A 189 -14.28 8.04 15.32
CA VAL A 189 -14.09 7.05 16.39
C VAL A 189 -12.61 6.86 16.73
N GLY A 190 -11.73 6.83 15.72
CA GLY A 190 -10.29 6.63 15.86
C GLY A 190 -9.49 7.89 16.21
N THR A 191 -10.18 8.99 16.53
CA THR A 191 -9.59 10.26 16.97
C THR A 191 -10.09 10.71 18.35
N ARG A 192 -11.00 9.97 18.98
CA ARG A 192 -11.72 10.43 20.19
C ARG A 192 -10.82 10.57 21.41
N SER A 193 -9.80 9.73 21.52
CA SER A 193 -8.88 9.79 22.67
C SER A 193 -7.83 10.88 22.51
N ASN A 194 -7.84 11.60 21.38
CA ASN A 194 -6.89 12.64 21.09
C ASN A 194 -7.46 14.06 21.25
N PRO A 195 -6.87 14.92 22.10
CA PRO A 195 -7.38 16.28 22.30
C PRO A 195 -7.21 17.18 21.07
N TYR A 196 -6.32 16.83 20.13
CA TYR A 196 -6.14 17.57 18.87
C TYR A 196 -7.08 17.08 17.77
N GLY A 197 -7.90 16.06 18.03
CA GLY A 197 -8.75 15.44 17.01
C GLY A 197 -7.98 14.75 15.89
N LEU A 198 -6.68 14.49 16.10
CA LEU A 198 -5.81 13.72 15.22
C LEU A 198 -5.97 12.22 15.50
N PRO A 199 -5.58 11.33 14.56
CA PRO A 199 -5.67 9.89 14.77
C PRO A 199 -4.94 9.43 16.01
N ASP A 200 -5.57 8.56 16.79
CA ASP A 200 -5.00 8.00 18.02
C ASP A 200 -3.69 7.25 17.73
N ASN A 201 -3.60 6.65 16.53
CA ASN A 201 -2.40 5.95 16.08
C ASN A 201 -1.22 6.86 15.71
N TYR A 202 -1.35 8.17 15.85
CA TYR A 202 -0.26 9.13 15.69
C TYR A 202 0.68 9.15 16.92
N TRP A 203 0.27 8.53 18.03
CA TRP A 203 1.09 8.31 19.22
C TRP A 203 1.27 6.82 19.52
N THR A 204 2.31 6.49 20.28
CA THR A 204 2.51 5.16 20.85
C THR A 204 3.07 5.27 22.25
N SER A 205 2.59 4.42 23.15
CA SER A 205 3.20 4.24 24.45
C SER A 205 4.43 3.33 24.32
N ILE A 206 5.56 3.76 24.87
CA ILE A 206 6.78 2.97 25.03
C ILE A 206 7.17 3.08 26.50
N GLY A 207 6.88 2.03 27.28
CA GLY A 207 6.88 2.14 28.74
C GLY A 207 5.86 3.20 29.18
N ASP A 208 6.29 4.10 30.06
CA ASP A 208 5.46 5.18 30.60
C ASP A 208 5.50 6.46 29.74
N HIS A 209 6.21 6.44 28.61
CA HIS A 209 6.34 7.60 27.73
C HIS A 209 5.45 7.48 26.49
N VAL A 210 4.75 8.57 26.16
CA VAL A 210 4.01 8.70 24.91
C VAL A 210 4.92 9.30 23.86
N VAL A 211 5.23 8.52 22.83
CA VAL A 211 6.10 8.93 21.72
C VAL A 211 5.27 9.20 20.48
N ARG A 212 5.49 10.36 19.88
CA ARG A 212 4.87 10.73 18.61
C ARG A 212 5.46 9.91 17.46
N ARG A 213 4.58 9.29 16.67
CA ARG A 213 4.93 8.61 15.42
C ARG A 213 4.93 9.61 14.27
N VAL A 214 5.63 9.25 13.18
CA VAL A 214 5.53 10.03 11.94
C VAL A 214 4.25 9.67 11.21
N GLY A 215 3.52 10.67 10.72
CA GLY A 215 2.23 10.40 10.09
C GLY A 215 1.77 11.38 9.00
N SER A 216 2.24 12.62 8.90
CA SER A 216 1.55 13.67 8.14
C SER A 216 1.58 13.51 6.62
N THR A 217 2.62 12.91 6.02
CA THR A 217 2.60 12.67 4.55
C THR A 217 1.42 11.76 4.14
N TYR A 218 0.88 10.97 5.07
CA TYR A 218 -0.29 10.12 4.85
C TYR A 218 -1.35 10.24 5.95
N LEU A 219 -1.28 11.32 6.74
CA LEU A 219 -2.02 11.65 7.98
C LEU A 219 -2.15 10.55 9.05
N SER A 220 -1.60 9.35 8.86
CA SER A 220 -1.61 8.29 9.85
C SER A 220 -0.45 7.29 9.63
N SER A 221 0.17 6.89 10.74
CA SER A 221 1.40 6.09 10.74
C SER A 221 1.20 4.69 10.16
N LEU A 222 0.00 4.11 10.32
CA LEU A 222 -0.33 2.79 9.80
C LEU A 222 -0.39 2.82 8.26
N TYR A 223 -1.08 3.82 7.71
CA TYR A 223 -1.20 3.99 6.27
C TYR A 223 0.08 4.49 5.61
N PHE A 224 1.02 5.07 6.36
CA PHE A 224 2.36 5.37 5.86
C PHE A 224 3.29 4.14 5.86
N ALA A 225 3.19 3.27 6.87
CA ALA A 225 4.00 2.07 6.95
C ALA A 225 3.64 1.04 5.87
N VAL A 226 2.35 0.86 5.57
CA VAL A 226 1.86 -0.08 4.54
C VAL A 226 2.50 0.15 3.15
N PRO A 227 2.62 1.38 2.63
CA PRO A 227 3.37 1.71 1.42
C PRO A 227 4.79 1.13 1.37
N PHE A 228 5.48 0.97 2.51
CA PHE A 228 6.81 0.37 2.52
C PHE A 228 6.79 -1.12 2.14
N LEU A 229 5.66 -1.82 2.23
CA LEU A 229 5.51 -3.17 1.68
C LEU A 229 5.66 -3.20 0.16
N LEU A 230 5.44 -2.07 -0.53
CA LEU A 230 5.70 -1.92 -1.96
C LEU A 230 7.07 -1.27 -2.21
N ILE A 231 7.35 -0.18 -1.50
CA ILE A 231 8.54 0.67 -1.72
C ILE A 231 9.82 -0.08 -1.33
N LEU A 232 9.87 -0.80 -0.20
CA LEU A 232 11.10 -1.49 0.20
C LEU A 232 11.49 -2.63 -0.74
N PRO A 233 10.58 -3.51 -1.19
CA PRO A 233 10.90 -4.50 -2.22
C PRO A 233 11.40 -3.85 -3.52
N ALA A 234 10.73 -2.81 -4.01
CA ALA A 234 11.16 -2.09 -5.21
C ALA A 234 12.54 -1.42 -5.04
N ALA A 235 12.75 -0.77 -3.90
CA ALA A 235 14.02 -0.16 -3.51
C ALA A 235 15.14 -1.19 -3.41
N THR A 236 14.84 -2.34 -2.81
CA THR A 236 15.76 -3.47 -2.66
C THR A 236 16.13 -4.00 -4.04
N LEU A 237 15.17 -4.32 -4.91
CA LEU A 237 15.46 -4.80 -6.25
C LEU A 237 16.32 -3.80 -7.05
N TRP A 238 16.03 -2.50 -6.92
CA TRP A 238 16.87 -1.46 -7.51
C TRP A 238 18.26 -1.36 -6.86
N LEU A 239 18.37 -1.58 -5.54
CA LEU A 239 19.63 -1.62 -4.77
C LEU A 239 20.63 -2.63 -5.28
N PHE A 240 20.11 -3.79 -5.69
CA PHE A 240 20.94 -4.90 -6.15
C PHE A 240 20.94 -5.07 -7.68
N SER A 241 20.34 -4.12 -8.41
CA SER A 241 20.41 -4.12 -9.87
C SER A 241 21.79 -3.66 -10.35
N SER A 242 22.36 -4.36 -11.34
CA SER A 242 23.62 -4.00 -11.99
C SER A 242 23.55 -2.70 -12.80
N ALA A 243 22.35 -2.22 -13.11
CA ALA A 243 22.09 -0.99 -13.88
C ALA A 243 22.35 0.31 -13.10
N ARG A 244 22.89 0.23 -11.89
CA ARG A 244 23.10 1.39 -11.02
C ARG A 244 24.42 2.10 -11.31
N ARG A 245 24.34 3.41 -11.58
CA ARG A 245 25.51 4.27 -11.83
C ARG A 245 26.17 4.84 -10.56
N ARG A 246 25.44 4.97 -9.44
CA ARG A 246 25.95 5.59 -8.19
C ARG A 246 25.58 4.74 -6.96
N PRO A 247 26.47 3.85 -6.47
CA PRO A 247 26.18 2.92 -5.38
C PRO A 247 25.96 3.61 -4.04
N THR A 248 26.78 4.62 -3.73
CA THR A 248 26.72 5.38 -2.47
C THR A 248 25.36 6.06 -2.27
N LEU A 249 24.90 6.82 -3.27
CA LEU A 249 23.59 7.49 -3.22
C LEU A 249 22.43 6.49 -3.03
N GLY A 250 22.54 5.32 -3.63
CA GLY A 250 21.56 4.25 -3.47
C GLY A 250 21.48 3.71 -2.04
N TRP A 251 22.63 3.54 -1.37
CA TRP A 251 22.68 3.12 0.04
C TRP A 251 22.19 4.21 0.99
N VAL A 252 22.55 5.48 0.75
CA VAL A 252 22.05 6.61 1.55
C VAL A 252 20.53 6.71 1.47
N GLY A 253 19.97 6.65 0.26
CA GLY A 253 18.51 6.65 0.10
C GLY A 253 17.85 5.44 0.75
N TYR A 254 18.46 4.26 0.66
CA TYR A 254 17.94 3.06 1.31
C TYR A 254 17.99 3.15 2.85
N ALA A 255 19.04 3.72 3.42
CA ALA A 255 19.11 4.03 4.84
C ALA A 255 17.99 5.01 5.24
N LEU A 256 17.75 6.05 4.42
CA LEU A 256 16.68 7.00 4.66
C LEU A 256 15.28 6.35 4.66
N LEU A 257 15.04 5.39 3.76
CA LEU A 257 13.80 4.59 3.75
C LEU A 257 13.61 3.83 5.06
N TRP A 258 14.65 3.15 5.53
CA TRP A 258 14.63 2.43 6.80
C TRP A 258 14.43 3.35 7.99
N THR A 259 15.10 4.50 8.02
CA THR A 259 14.90 5.52 9.05
C THR A 259 13.45 5.99 9.04
N GLY A 260 12.90 6.35 7.88
CA GLY A 260 11.49 6.75 7.74
C GLY A 260 10.53 5.68 8.25
N LEU A 261 10.76 4.41 7.90
CA LEU A 261 9.97 3.27 8.37
C LEU A 261 10.10 3.05 9.89
N LEU A 262 11.30 3.15 10.47
CA LEU A 262 11.49 2.98 11.91
C LEU A 262 10.76 4.08 12.71
N LEU A 263 10.72 5.29 12.18
CA LEU A 263 10.04 6.42 12.82
C LEU A 263 8.51 6.31 12.79
N THR A 264 7.94 5.38 12.01
CA THR A 264 6.50 5.05 12.07
C THR A 264 6.14 4.19 13.28
N VAL A 265 7.12 3.52 13.90
CA VAL A 265 6.97 2.65 15.08
C VAL A 265 5.89 1.56 14.92
N THR A 266 5.61 1.11 13.69
CA THR A 266 4.69 0.01 13.42
C THR A 266 5.45 -1.32 13.46
N ARG A 267 5.58 -1.91 14.66
CA ARG A 267 6.39 -3.12 14.92
C ARG A 267 6.14 -4.24 13.91
N THR A 268 4.87 -4.55 13.62
CA THR A 268 4.48 -5.59 12.67
C THR A 268 4.99 -5.30 11.26
N THR A 269 4.77 -4.09 10.73
CA THR A 269 5.22 -3.71 9.40
C THR A 269 6.74 -3.67 9.28
N ILE A 270 7.45 -3.22 10.33
CA ILE A 270 8.92 -3.25 10.37
C ILE A 270 9.42 -4.70 10.24
N ILE A 271 8.84 -5.61 11.03
CA ILE A 271 9.19 -7.04 10.99
C ILE A 271 8.88 -7.63 9.61
N THR A 272 7.69 -7.38 9.06
CA THR A 272 7.32 -7.89 7.73
C THR A 272 8.25 -7.36 6.65
N CYS A 273 8.58 -6.07 6.66
CA CYS A 273 9.52 -5.47 5.73
C CYS A 273 10.93 -6.06 5.88
N ALA A 274 11.39 -6.29 7.11
CA ALA A 274 12.68 -6.94 7.36
C ALA A 274 12.72 -8.36 6.80
N ILE A 275 11.68 -9.16 7.07
CA ILE A 275 11.56 -10.51 6.50
C ILE A 275 11.53 -10.46 4.97
N GLN A 276 10.78 -9.54 4.37
CA GLN A 276 10.73 -9.37 2.92
C GLN A 276 12.11 -9.03 2.34
N VAL A 277 12.84 -8.10 2.96
CA VAL A 277 14.19 -7.71 2.51
C VAL A 277 15.17 -8.86 2.66
N LEU A 278 15.11 -9.61 3.76
CA LEU A 278 15.93 -10.80 3.98
C LEU A 278 15.61 -11.91 2.97
N ALA A 279 14.33 -12.17 2.71
CA ALA A 279 13.89 -13.13 1.71
C ALA A 279 14.38 -12.73 0.31
N LEU A 280 14.22 -11.46 -0.07
CA LEU A 280 14.74 -10.93 -1.33
C LEU A 280 16.26 -10.99 -1.40
N ALA A 281 16.97 -10.78 -0.30
CA ALA A 281 18.43 -10.87 -0.22
C ALA A 281 18.93 -12.31 -0.34
N GLY A 282 18.31 -13.25 0.35
CA GLY A 282 18.60 -14.68 0.25
C GLY A 282 18.27 -15.25 -1.14
N ALA A 283 17.18 -14.78 -1.75
CA ALA A 283 16.76 -15.16 -3.09
C ALA A 283 17.73 -14.73 -4.20
N ARG A 284 18.61 -13.74 -3.96
CA ARG A 284 19.49 -13.19 -5.01
C ARG A 284 20.44 -14.21 -5.62
N ARG A 285 20.82 -15.23 -4.86
CA ARG A 285 21.73 -16.30 -5.34
C ARG A 285 21.00 -17.47 -6.00
N ARG A 286 19.67 -17.57 -5.86
CA ARG A 286 18.86 -18.70 -6.36
C ARG A 286 17.42 -18.27 -6.65
N TRP A 287 17.24 -17.41 -7.66
CA TRP A 287 15.92 -16.91 -8.07
C TRP A 287 14.91 -18.04 -8.37
N GLY A 288 15.38 -19.19 -8.86
CA GLY A 288 14.53 -20.37 -9.09
C GLY A 288 13.97 -21.04 -7.83
N THR A 289 14.65 -20.96 -6.68
CA THR A 289 14.19 -21.55 -5.41
C THR A 289 13.29 -20.61 -4.60
N ALA A 290 13.40 -19.30 -4.82
CA ALA A 290 12.61 -18.30 -4.10
C ALA A 290 11.14 -18.26 -4.56
N VAL A 291 10.91 -18.44 -5.87
CA VAL A 291 9.56 -18.55 -6.44
C VAL A 291 8.88 -19.85 -5.97
N SER A 292 9.63 -20.94 -5.84
CA SER A 292 9.12 -22.22 -5.33
C SER A 292 8.90 -22.22 -3.81
N ALA A 293 9.72 -21.50 -3.02
CA ALA A 293 9.48 -21.31 -1.58
C ALA A 293 8.25 -20.42 -1.29
N GLY A 294 8.01 -19.39 -2.12
CA GLY A 294 6.77 -18.59 -2.06
C GLY A 294 5.52 -19.40 -2.39
N LEU A 295 5.61 -20.36 -3.31
CA LEU A 295 4.55 -21.32 -3.63
C LEU A 295 4.35 -22.36 -2.52
N ALA A 296 5.42 -22.86 -1.91
CA ALA A 296 5.36 -23.81 -0.79
C ALA A 296 4.81 -23.19 0.51
N GLY A 297 5.02 -21.88 0.72
CA GLY A 297 4.43 -21.13 1.83
C GLY A 297 2.91 -20.93 1.72
N LEU A 298 2.36 -20.99 0.50
CA LEU A 298 0.92 -20.91 0.26
C LEU A 298 0.23 -22.27 0.41
N THR A 299 0.94 -23.38 0.17
CA THR A 299 0.40 -24.74 0.38
C THR A 299 0.54 -25.22 1.83
N SER A 300 1.42 -24.64 2.64
CA SER A 300 1.56 -25.01 4.06
C SER A 300 0.53 -24.37 5.00
N GLN A 301 -0.21 -23.34 4.55
CA GLN A 301 -1.32 -22.76 5.32
C GLN A 301 -2.59 -23.62 5.35
N THR A 302 -2.69 -24.70 4.57
CA THR A 302 -3.80 -25.66 4.63
C THR A 302 -3.52 -26.85 5.55
N GLY A 303 -2.35 -26.91 6.18
CA GLY A 303 -1.97 -27.99 7.10
C GLY A 303 -2.57 -27.84 8.52
N PRO A 304 -2.80 -28.96 9.23
CA PRO A 304 -3.39 -28.97 10.59
C PRO A 304 -2.59 -28.20 11.66
N TRP A 305 -1.35 -27.79 11.35
CA TRP A 305 -0.52 -26.94 12.22
C TRP A 305 -0.84 -25.44 12.10
N GLY A 306 -1.34 -24.96 10.95
CA GLY A 306 -1.75 -23.56 10.75
C GLY A 306 -2.97 -23.15 11.57
N ARG A 307 -3.88 -24.10 11.83
CA ARG A 307 -5.08 -23.89 12.66
C ARG A 307 -4.77 -23.68 14.15
N ARG A 308 -3.66 -24.23 14.67
CA ARG A 308 -3.29 -24.08 16.10
C ARG A 308 -2.57 -22.75 16.41
N ALA A 309 -1.77 -22.23 15.47
CA ALA A 309 -1.08 -20.94 15.66
C ALA A 309 -2.04 -19.73 15.66
N TRP A 310 -3.19 -19.86 14.99
CA TRP A 310 -4.23 -18.82 14.95
C TRP A 310 -5.09 -18.78 16.22
N TRP A 311 -5.16 -19.88 16.99
CA TRP A 311 -5.95 -19.95 18.22
C TRP A 311 -5.21 -19.42 19.46
N SER A 312 -3.88 -19.57 19.53
CA SER A 312 -3.10 -19.12 20.71
C SER A 312 -2.86 -17.60 20.77
N THR A 313 -3.02 -16.89 19.66
CA THR A 313 -2.80 -15.43 19.59
C THR A 313 -4.05 -14.60 19.93
N ARG A 314 -5.22 -15.21 20.15
CA ARG A 314 -6.50 -14.51 20.41
C ARG A 314 -6.93 -14.41 21.88
N TRP A 315 -6.29 -15.13 22.81
CA TRP A 315 -6.75 -15.26 24.20
C TRP A 315 -5.65 -15.08 25.26
N GLY A 316 -4.60 -14.30 24.97
CA GLY A 316 -3.47 -14.07 25.88
C GLY A 316 -3.42 -12.72 26.61
N SER A 317 -4.40 -11.82 26.42
CA SER A 317 -4.35 -10.47 27.02
C SER A 317 -5.58 -10.11 27.87
N ALA A 318 -6.31 -11.11 28.37
CA ALA A 318 -7.41 -10.92 29.32
C ALA A 318 -7.08 -11.59 30.67
N SER A 319 -6.09 -11.06 31.38
CA SER A 319 -5.93 -11.32 32.82
C SER A 319 -4.93 -10.35 33.49
N GLY A 320 -5.46 -9.42 34.29
CA GLY A 320 -4.72 -8.65 35.31
C GLY A 320 -5.33 -7.26 35.58
N PRO A 321 -5.28 -6.79 36.84
CA PRO A 321 -6.35 -6.98 37.82
C PRO A 321 -7.25 -5.74 37.95
N ALA A 322 -8.44 -5.97 38.52
CA ALA A 322 -9.31 -4.90 39.00
C ALA A 322 -8.62 -4.14 40.15
N VAL A 323 -8.48 -2.83 39.98
CA VAL A 323 -8.53 -1.79 41.02
C VAL A 323 -9.25 -0.60 40.42
#